data_AF-A0A923GLS8-F1
#
_entry.id   AF-A0A923GLS8-F1
#
_cell.length_a   1.000
_cell.length_b   1.000
_cell.length_c   1.000
_cell.angle_alpha   90.00
_cell.angle_beta   90.00
_cell.angle_gamma   90.00
#
_symmetry.space_group_name_H-M   'P 1'
#
loop_
_entity.id
_entity.type
_entity.pdbx_description
1 polymer ?
#
loop_
_entity_poly.entity_id
_entity_poly.type
_entity_poly.pdbx_seq_one_letter_code
_entity_poly.pdbx_strand_id
1 'polypeptide(L)'
;MSSRPVVLNPACIKTLSAVEARPERSNQHEFNGVSALKNVFGPDRAEFSAQFSVRGESVSDRAKMTWYDAREEHPTRSEYRLYFQNNQVMEHAQEGDNVIIGYDGQGLLHCILIRTGSAEHRPGISQWERC
;
A
#
# COMPACT_ATOMS: atom_id res chain seq x y z
N MET A 1 10.54 14.97 -13.78
CA MET A 1 10.24 13.90 -12.80
C MET A 1 11.36 13.84 -11.79
N SER A 2 11.04 13.83 -10.49
CA SER A 2 12.05 13.77 -9.43
C SER A 2 12.72 12.40 -9.45
N SER A 3 13.99 12.37 -9.87
CA SER A 3 14.85 11.19 -9.88
C SER A 3 15.36 10.80 -8.49
N ARG A 4 14.87 11.44 -7.43
CA ARG A 4 15.30 11.13 -6.07
C ARG A 4 14.72 9.79 -5.61
N PRO A 5 15.54 8.95 -4.95
CA PRO A 5 15.05 7.75 -4.31
C PRO A 5 14.07 8.13 -3.20
N VAL A 6 12.98 7.37 -3.07
CA VAL A 6 12.12 7.44 -1.88
C VAL A 6 12.72 6.46 -0.88
N VAL A 7 13.10 6.96 0.28
CA VAL A 7 13.65 6.14 1.38
C VAL A 7 12.56 5.97 2.41
N LEU A 8 12.09 4.73 2.58
CA LEU A 8 11.09 4.36 3.58
C LEU A 8 11.65 3.24 4.48
N ASN A 9 11.48 3.37 5.80
CA ASN A 9 11.88 2.37 6.79
C ASN A 9 11.11 2.55 8.12
N PRO A 10 10.42 1.52 8.63
CA PRO A 10 10.14 0.24 7.98
C PRO A 10 9.21 0.43 6.77
N ALA A 11 9.31 -0.49 5.81
CA ALA A 11 8.48 -0.47 4.60
C ALA A 11 8.21 -1.88 4.08
N CYS A 12 7.10 -2.02 3.35
CA CYS A 12 6.78 -3.22 2.59
C CYS A 12 6.15 -2.87 1.24
N ILE A 13 6.17 -3.84 0.32
CA ILE A 13 5.49 -3.76 -0.96
C ILE A 13 4.41 -4.83 -0.98
N LYS A 14 3.22 -4.47 -1.46
CA LYS A 14 2.09 -5.38 -1.62
C LYS A 14 1.50 -5.23 -3.01
N THR A 15 1.31 -6.34 -3.69
CA THR A 15 0.54 -6.39 -4.95
C THR A 15 -0.95 -6.43 -4.63
N LEU A 16 -1.73 -5.59 -5.30
CA LEU A 16 -3.16 -5.45 -5.10
C LEU A 16 -3.92 -6.57 -5.78
N SER A 17 -4.80 -7.22 -5.01
CA SER A 17 -5.81 -8.13 -5.56
C SER A 17 -7.01 -7.38 -6.13
N ALA A 18 -7.86 -8.07 -6.90
CA ALA A 18 -9.08 -7.51 -7.48
C ALA A 18 -9.99 -6.78 -6.46
N VAL A 19 -10.08 -7.32 -5.24
CA VAL A 19 -10.94 -6.79 -4.16
C VAL A 19 -10.36 -5.56 -3.47
N GLU A 20 -9.04 -5.40 -3.50
CA GLU A 20 -8.31 -4.27 -2.89
C GLU A 20 -8.16 -3.09 -3.86
N ALA A 21 -8.15 -3.38 -5.17
CA ALA A 21 -7.95 -2.37 -6.22
C ALA A 21 -9.24 -1.72 -6.74
N ARG A 22 -10.42 -2.30 -6.48
CA ARG A 22 -11.70 -1.78 -7.01
C ARG A 22 -12.68 -1.40 -5.91
N PRO A 23 -12.52 -0.24 -5.26
CA PRO A 23 -13.46 0.23 -4.22
C PRO A 23 -14.91 0.33 -4.74
N GLU A 24 -15.08 0.70 -6.02
CA GLU A 24 -16.39 0.83 -6.65
C GLU A 24 -17.16 -0.50 -6.84
N ARG A 25 -16.43 -1.62 -6.83
CA ARG A 25 -17.04 -2.97 -6.89
C ARG A 25 -16.95 -3.73 -5.57
N SER A 26 -16.15 -3.24 -4.65
CA SER A 26 -15.83 -3.86 -3.38
C SER A 26 -15.95 -2.75 -2.34
N ASN A 27 -17.01 -2.75 -1.52
CA ASN A 27 -17.21 -1.80 -0.43
C ASN A 27 -16.08 -1.84 0.65
N GLN A 28 -14.94 -2.47 0.35
CA GLN A 28 -13.80 -2.69 1.21
C GLN A 28 -12.69 -1.71 0.82
N HIS A 29 -12.60 -0.61 1.55
CA HIS A 29 -11.43 0.27 1.55
C HIS A 29 -10.33 -0.31 2.47
N GLU A 30 -9.96 -1.57 2.24
CA GLU A 30 -9.09 -2.33 3.13
C GLU A 30 -8.03 -3.10 2.36
N PHE A 31 -6.80 -3.06 2.84
CA PHE A 31 -5.78 -4.04 2.46
C PHE A 31 -5.81 -5.23 3.41
N ASN A 32 -5.69 -6.42 2.86
CA ASN A 32 -5.52 -7.63 3.66
C ASN A 32 -4.18 -7.56 4.42
N GLY A 33 -4.25 -7.75 5.73
CA GLY A 33 -3.08 -7.79 6.59
C GLY A 33 -2.21 -8.98 6.25
N VAL A 34 -0.95 -8.70 5.92
CA VAL A 34 0.09 -9.70 5.69
C VAL A 34 1.19 -9.52 6.73
N SER A 35 2.03 -10.54 6.93
CA SER A 35 3.13 -10.48 7.90
C SER A 35 4.04 -9.27 7.69
N ALA A 36 4.24 -8.84 6.44
CA ALA A 36 5.01 -7.65 6.12
C ALA A 36 4.38 -6.35 6.65
N LEU A 37 3.04 -6.19 6.57
CA LEU A 37 2.33 -5.05 7.15
C LEU A 37 2.37 -5.09 8.67
N LYS A 38 2.24 -6.29 9.26
CA LYS A 38 2.39 -6.48 10.72
C LYS A 38 3.79 -6.12 11.20
N ASN A 39 4.83 -6.36 10.39
CA ASN A 39 6.20 -5.93 10.72
C ASN A 39 6.38 -4.41 10.63
N VAL A 40 5.60 -3.72 9.81
CA VAL A 40 5.63 -2.24 9.69
C VAL A 40 4.89 -1.59 10.86
N PHE A 41 3.68 -2.07 11.19
CA PHE A 41 2.80 -1.41 12.17
C PHE A 41 2.83 -2.02 13.57
N GLY A 42 3.35 -3.24 13.71
CA GLY A 42 3.28 -4.01 14.94
C GLY A 42 1.97 -4.79 15.10
N PRO A 43 1.80 -5.47 16.24
CA PRO A 43 0.62 -6.31 16.50
C PRO A 43 -0.59 -5.52 17.00
N ASP A 44 -0.39 -4.31 17.50
CA ASP A 44 -1.42 -3.52 18.18
C ASP A 44 -2.22 -2.66 17.18
N ARG A 45 -3.47 -2.37 17.54
CA ARG A 45 -4.30 -1.45 16.77
C ARG A 45 -3.69 -0.05 16.74
N ALA A 46 -3.69 0.58 15.57
CA ALA A 46 -3.11 1.90 15.38
C ALA A 46 -3.82 2.71 14.30
N GLU A 47 -3.82 4.03 14.46
CA GLU A 47 -4.36 4.98 13.49
C GLU A 47 -3.27 5.92 12.98
N PHE A 48 -3.30 6.21 11.69
CA PHE A 48 -2.27 6.99 11.01
C PHE A 48 -2.88 8.03 10.09
N SER A 49 -2.21 9.16 9.93
CA SER A 49 -2.40 10.02 8.76
C SER A 49 -1.34 9.65 7.72
N ALA A 50 -1.77 9.29 6.52
CA ALA A 50 -0.88 8.83 5.47
C ALA A 50 -0.93 9.73 4.24
N GLN A 51 0.22 9.88 3.59
CA GLN A 51 0.34 10.52 2.30
C GLN A 51 0.24 9.44 1.21
N PHE A 52 -0.82 9.49 0.42
CA PHE A 52 -1.01 8.68 -0.76
C PHE A 52 -0.42 9.40 -1.98
N SER A 53 0.19 8.66 -2.91
CA SER A 53 0.67 9.20 -4.19
C SER A 53 0.76 8.13 -5.27
N VAL A 54 0.66 8.55 -6.54
CA VAL A 54 0.95 7.68 -7.70
C VAL A 54 2.38 7.97 -8.18
N ARG A 55 3.21 6.93 -8.29
CA ARG A 55 4.59 7.07 -8.75
C ARG A 55 4.64 7.52 -10.20
N GLY A 56 5.32 8.64 -10.46
CA GLY A 56 5.52 9.19 -11.81
C GLY A 56 4.44 10.20 -12.23
N GLU A 57 3.43 10.43 -11.39
CA GLU A 57 2.30 11.32 -11.69
C GLU A 57 2.13 12.40 -10.62
N SER A 58 1.45 13.49 -10.97
CA SER A 58 1.11 14.57 -10.04
C SER A 58 -0.19 14.30 -9.28
N VAL A 59 -0.46 13.03 -8.94
CA VAL A 59 -1.64 12.60 -8.20
C VAL A 59 -1.21 12.21 -6.78
N SER A 60 -1.79 12.87 -5.79
CA SER A 60 -1.48 12.63 -4.38
C SER A 60 -2.64 13.06 -3.49
N ASP A 61 -2.81 12.39 -2.35
CA ASP A 61 -3.86 12.69 -1.39
C ASP A 61 -3.42 12.42 0.05
N ARG A 62 -4.15 12.98 1.03
CA ARG A 62 -3.97 12.61 2.43
C ARG A 62 -5.23 11.96 2.97
N ALA A 63 -5.06 10.77 3.55
CA ALA A 63 -6.16 10.01 4.12
C ALA A 63 -5.76 9.37 5.43
N LYS A 64 -6.74 9.11 6.30
CA LYS A 64 -6.51 8.32 7.51
C LYS A 64 -6.46 6.83 7.17
N MET A 65 -5.64 6.11 7.92
CA MET A 65 -5.55 4.65 7.88
C MET A 65 -5.69 4.08 9.28
N THR A 66 -6.26 2.87 9.38
CA THR A 66 -6.44 2.15 10.64
C THR A 66 -5.95 0.73 10.46
N TRP A 67 -4.93 0.35 11.21
CA TRP A 67 -4.46 -1.02 11.35
C TRP A 67 -5.14 -1.67 12.55
N TYR A 68 -5.76 -2.83 12.37
CA TYR A 68 -6.48 -3.53 13.42
C TYR A 68 -6.56 -5.03 13.14
N ASP A 69 -6.88 -5.84 14.17
CA ASP A 69 -7.24 -7.24 13.97
C ASP A 69 -8.77 -7.35 13.91
N ALA A 70 -9.30 -7.74 12.75
CA ALA A 70 -10.75 -7.89 12.55
C ALA A 70 -11.37 -9.01 13.40
N ARG A 71 -10.53 -9.79 14.10
CA ARG A 71 -10.92 -10.84 15.03
C ARG A 71 -10.34 -10.63 16.43
N GLU A 72 -10.18 -9.39 16.88
CA GLU A 72 -9.71 -9.05 18.24
C GLU A 72 -10.43 -9.85 19.35
N GLU A 73 -11.72 -10.14 19.20
CA GLU A 73 -12.52 -10.91 20.17
C GLU A 73 -12.39 -12.44 20.02
N HIS A 74 -11.73 -12.94 18.97
CA HIS A 74 -11.63 -14.38 18.71
C HIS A 74 -10.39 -14.96 19.40
N PRO A 75 -10.53 -16.00 20.25
CA PRO A 75 -9.48 -16.42 21.18
C PRO A 75 -8.21 -17.03 20.54
N THR A 76 -8.24 -17.37 19.25
CA THR A 76 -7.17 -18.14 18.58
C THR A 76 -6.90 -17.75 17.13
N ARG A 77 -7.71 -16.86 16.54
CA ARG A 77 -7.61 -16.49 15.13
C ARG A 77 -7.45 -15.00 15.01
N SER A 78 -6.36 -14.57 14.38
CA SER A 78 -6.16 -13.18 13.98
C SER A 78 -6.41 -13.00 12.49
N GLU A 79 -7.03 -11.89 12.12
CA GLU A 79 -7.24 -11.45 10.75
C GLU A 79 -6.96 -9.96 10.68
N TYR A 80 -5.68 -9.62 10.50
CA TYR A 80 -5.29 -8.22 10.41
C TYR A 80 -5.81 -7.56 9.14
N ARG A 81 -6.20 -6.30 9.26
CA ARG A 81 -6.67 -5.47 8.14
C ARG A 81 -6.13 -4.05 8.28
N LEU A 82 -5.86 -3.44 7.13
CA LEU A 82 -5.45 -2.06 7.04
C LEU A 82 -6.53 -1.28 6.28
N TYR A 83 -7.43 -0.66 7.03
CA TYR A 83 -8.45 0.23 6.48
C TYR A 83 -7.83 1.57 6.07
N PHE A 84 -8.34 2.15 5.00
CA PHE A 84 -8.00 3.51 4.57
C PHE A 84 -9.27 4.27 4.17
N GLN A 85 -9.29 5.59 4.39
CA GLN A 85 -10.39 6.41 3.90
C GLN A 85 -10.34 6.58 2.38
N ASN A 86 -11.49 6.90 1.77
CA ASN A 86 -11.54 7.19 0.34
C ASN A 86 -10.52 8.28 -0.04
N ASN A 87 -9.79 8.05 -1.12
CA ASN A 87 -8.76 8.94 -1.60
C ASN A 87 -8.57 8.79 -3.10
N GLN A 88 -8.27 9.91 -3.77
CA GLN A 88 -8.15 9.95 -5.24
C GLN A 88 -7.06 9.02 -5.78
N VAL A 89 -6.02 8.70 -5.01
CA VAL A 89 -4.92 7.83 -5.47
C VAL A 89 -5.42 6.40 -5.66
N MET A 90 -6.25 5.90 -4.76
CA MET A 90 -6.80 4.54 -4.86
C MET A 90 -7.90 4.43 -5.93
N GLU A 91 -8.44 5.53 -6.45
CA GLU A 91 -9.31 5.52 -7.63
C GLU A 91 -8.55 5.16 -8.92
N HIS A 92 -7.22 5.32 -8.93
CA HIS A 92 -6.35 4.92 -10.05
C HIS A 92 -5.82 3.49 -9.94
N ALA A 93 -6.08 2.79 -8.83
CA ALA A 93 -5.54 1.46 -8.58
C ALA A 93 -6.22 0.40 -9.45
N GLN A 94 -5.43 -0.56 -9.92
CA GLN A 94 -5.90 -1.74 -10.64
C GLN A 94 -5.34 -3.02 -10.02
N GLU A 95 -6.04 -4.13 -10.29
CA GLU A 95 -5.53 -5.45 -9.91
C GLU A 95 -4.16 -5.68 -10.54
N GLY A 96 -3.20 -6.17 -9.75
CA GLY A 96 -1.82 -6.38 -10.18
C GLY A 96 -0.89 -5.19 -9.90
N ASP A 97 -1.43 -4.01 -9.60
CA ASP A 97 -0.61 -2.86 -9.19
C ASP A 97 0.11 -3.13 -7.86
N ASN A 98 1.22 -2.44 -7.65
CA ASN A 98 1.96 -2.54 -6.39
C ASN A 98 1.75 -1.28 -5.57
N VAL A 99 1.53 -1.44 -4.27
CA VAL A 99 1.56 -0.35 -3.31
C VAL A 99 2.77 -0.52 -2.39
N ILE A 100 3.59 0.53 -2.28
CA ILE A 100 4.64 0.62 -1.26
C ILE A 100 4.05 1.33 -0.05
N ILE A 101 4.17 0.73 1.13
CA ILE A 101 3.67 1.27 2.39
C ILE A 101 4.84 1.34 3.37
N GLY A 102 5.12 2.52 3.92
CA GLY A 102 6.21 2.67 4.89
C GLY A 102 6.45 4.10 5.37
N TYR A 103 7.28 4.25 6.39
CA TYR A 103 7.57 5.54 7.02
C TYR A 103 8.78 6.22 6.41
N ASP A 104 8.72 7.53 6.18
CA ASP A 104 9.91 8.32 5.85
C ASP A 104 10.75 8.67 7.09
N GLY A 105 11.88 9.34 6.88
CA GLY A 105 12.77 9.78 7.96
C GLY A 105 12.19 10.83 8.91
N GLN A 106 10.98 11.34 8.65
CA GLN A 106 10.24 12.25 9.52
C GLN A 106 9.08 11.55 10.25
N GLY A 107 8.90 10.24 10.04
CA GLY A 107 7.81 9.47 10.63
C GLY A 107 6.47 9.64 9.92
N LEU A 108 6.43 10.23 8.72
CA LEU A 108 5.21 10.28 7.92
C LEU A 108 5.02 8.94 7.20
N LEU A 109 3.81 8.37 7.30
CA LEU A 109 3.44 7.16 6.56
C LEU A 109 3.15 7.51 5.09
N HIS A 110 3.79 6.82 4.17
CA HIS A 110 3.57 6.93 2.73
C HIS A 110 2.90 5.68 2.19
N CYS A 111 1.90 5.87 1.32
CA CYS A 111 1.30 4.85 0.47
C CYS A 111 1.53 5.24 -1.00
N ILE A 112 2.43 4.54 -1.69
CA ILE A 112 2.85 4.89 -3.06
C ILE A 112 2.34 3.82 -4.01
N LEU A 113 1.35 4.18 -4.83
CA LEU A 113 0.83 3.33 -5.89
C LEU A 113 1.78 3.33 -7.09
N ILE A 114 2.16 2.14 -7.53
CA ILE A 114 2.93 1.87 -8.73
C ILE A 114 2.04 1.08 -9.67
N ARG A 115 1.54 1.77 -10.70
CA ARG A 115 0.65 1.18 -11.71
C ARG A 115 1.40 0.25 -12.66
N THR A 116 0.85 -0.92 -12.89
CA THR A 116 1.32 -1.89 -13.88
C THR A 116 0.94 -1.37 -15.26
N GLY A 117 1.92 -1.12 -16.13
CA GLY A 117 1.66 -0.57 -17.46
C GLY A 117 1.50 0.96 -17.52
N SER A 118 1.98 1.71 -16.52
CA SER A 118 2.22 3.14 -16.72
C SER A 118 3.13 3.35 -17.94
N ALA A 119 3.08 4.49 -18.62
CA ALA A 119 3.83 4.72 -19.87
C ALA A 119 5.36 4.49 -19.73
N GLU A 120 5.88 4.42 -18.51
CA GLU A 120 7.29 4.12 -18.18
C GLU A 120 7.55 2.64 -17.83
N HIS A 121 6.51 1.83 -17.64
CA HIS A 121 6.62 0.40 -17.35
C HIS A 121 6.92 -0.40 -18.63
N ARG A 122 8.20 -0.63 -18.90
CA ARG A 122 8.64 -1.71 -19.78
C ARG A 122 8.78 -2.99 -18.96
N PRO A 123 7.94 -4.02 -19.13
CA PRO A 123 8.23 -5.35 -18.61
C PRO A 123 9.40 -5.93 -19.43
N GLY A 124 10.62 -5.49 -19.11
CA GLY A 124 11.83 -5.77 -19.86
C GLY A 124 12.93 -6.30 -18.97
N ILE A 125 12.66 -7.39 -18.25
CA ILE A 125 13.73 -8.27 -17.77
C ILE A 125 13.65 -9.54 -18.60
N SER A 126 14.11 -9.46 -19.85
CA SER A 126 14.27 -10.61 -20.74
C SER A 126 15.59 -11.37 -20.49
N GLN A 127 16.46 -10.86 -19.61
CA GLN A 127 17.76 -11.48 -19.33
C GLN A 127 18.06 -11.36 -17.83
N TRP A 128 17.90 -12.48 -17.12
CA TRP A 128 18.61 -12.71 -15.87
C TRP A 128 19.99 -13.24 -16.24
N GLU A 129 21.03 -12.41 -16.17
CA GLU A 129 22.39 -12.94 -16.10
C GLU A 129 22.60 -13.50 -14.69
N ARG A 130 22.73 -14.82 -14.59
CA ARG A 130 23.19 -15.48 -13.37
C ARG A 130 24.67 -15.10 -13.19
N CYS A 131 24.98 -14.37 -12.12
CA CYS A 131 26.34 -14.33 -11.57
C CYS A 131 26.70 -15.69 -10.95
#